data_AF-A0A6I5VFG8-F1
#
_entry.id   AF-A0A6I5VFG8-F1
#
_cell.length_a   1.000
_cell.length_b   1.000
_cell.length_c   1.000
_cell.angle_alpha   90.00
_cell.angle_beta   90.00
_cell.angle_gamma   90.00
#
_symmetry.space_group_name_H-M   'P 1'
#
loop_
_entity.id
_entity.type
_entity.pdbx_description
1 polymer ?
#
loop_
_entity_poly.entity_id
_entity_poly.type
_entity_poly.pdbx_seq_one_letter_code
_entity_poly.pdbx_strand_id
1 'polypeptide(L)'
;MQPDDLDLINSVSEPSLHPDGGVAVASVTRPDLGADSYVGQLWTIPIGDGTPRRLTRGFRDTAPRYSPDGELIGFLRAQAGQPPQLFVVASRGGEPVQVTDRKLGISDFAWSPDGERLAFVSREPERGRYGTVDGLDAGAEPPRRITTFKYAQNGLGYDIDRRAQVFVIDVPDICAEPVVQPVPSIDGKPDPVPTVPEAVRITDADTDHQLVEFTNDGAAVAVIAAVHPDRDLDRRTNLLIVDVARSADPVDLTGAHGRYAISSAAVAPDGTIFFEAGDLGPDGLDFVGRSHALYQDAPGRAPDRGHPARVRRTSRPGLRVPYIVPLNHVVLVAATGRARSDCPGTIWRPRSAASSPMPRSPSRTASRSWNPTHPASTRRSPLPPTVILWCWPSVTGRACSARAPPARVATRSICGCPDCSTSWQPPCWTAARRSSW
;
A
#
# COMPACT_ATOMS: atom_id res chain seq x y z
N MET A 1 -12.05 24.75 -12.72
CA MET A 1 -11.34 23.73 -13.48
C MET A 1 -11.97 23.69 -14.86
N GLN A 2 -11.20 24.09 -15.87
CA GLN A 2 -11.47 23.88 -17.28
C GLN A 2 -10.74 22.61 -17.74
N PRO A 3 -11.11 21.99 -18.87
CA PRO A 3 -10.38 20.84 -19.41
C PRO A 3 -8.88 21.11 -19.60
N ASP A 4 -8.50 22.34 -19.95
CA ASP A 4 -7.10 22.73 -20.13
C ASP A 4 -6.31 22.79 -18.81
N ASP A 5 -6.99 22.78 -17.65
CA ASP A 5 -6.33 22.73 -16.34
C ASP A 5 -5.93 21.28 -15.96
N LEU A 6 -6.30 20.27 -16.75
CA LEU A 6 -6.15 18.86 -16.36
C LEU A 6 -4.68 18.47 -16.13
N ASP A 7 -3.76 18.93 -16.98
CA ASP A 7 -2.33 18.63 -16.88
C ASP A 7 -1.62 19.29 -15.68
N LEU A 8 -2.28 20.26 -15.03
CA LEU A 8 -1.82 20.90 -13.81
C LEU A 8 -2.19 20.11 -12.54
N ILE A 9 -3.07 19.11 -12.64
CA ILE A 9 -3.55 18.35 -11.50
C ILE A 9 -2.54 17.28 -11.12
N ASN A 10 -1.96 17.45 -9.94
CA ASN A 10 -1.15 16.41 -9.30
C ASN A 10 -2.00 15.62 -8.30
N SER A 11 -1.93 14.30 -8.40
CA SER A 11 -2.46 13.36 -7.41
C SER A 11 -1.31 12.79 -6.60
N VAL A 12 -1.42 12.86 -5.27
CA VAL A 12 -0.42 12.32 -4.34
C VAL A 12 -0.98 11.03 -3.75
N SER A 13 -0.19 9.95 -3.75
CA SER A 13 -0.60 8.69 -3.14
C SER A 13 -0.59 8.76 -1.62
N GLU A 14 -1.08 7.68 -1.00
CA GLU A 14 -0.75 7.39 0.39
C GLU A 14 0.78 7.44 0.59
N PRO A 15 1.28 8.16 1.62
CA PRO A 15 2.69 8.23 1.92
C PRO A 15 3.12 7.01 2.75
N SER A 16 4.29 6.46 2.44
CA SER A 16 4.99 5.54 3.32
C SER A 16 6.00 6.32 4.16
N LEU A 17 5.98 6.13 5.48
CA LEU A 17 6.86 6.82 6.42
C LEU A 17 8.12 5.99 6.64
N HIS A 18 9.30 6.63 6.63
CA HIS A 18 10.54 5.98 7.02
C HIS A 18 10.46 5.58 8.52
N PRO A 19 11.04 4.46 8.96
CA PRO A 19 10.92 3.97 10.34
C PRO A 19 11.37 4.96 11.43
N ASP A 20 12.29 5.87 11.11
CA ASP A 20 12.74 6.94 12.02
C ASP A 20 11.73 8.11 12.16
N GLY A 21 10.70 8.15 11.32
CA GLY A 21 9.66 9.18 11.30
C GLY A 21 10.05 10.53 10.69
N GLY A 22 11.28 10.68 10.18
CA GLY A 22 11.80 11.96 9.69
C GLY A 22 11.45 12.28 8.24
N VAL A 23 11.14 11.27 7.42
CA VAL A 23 10.88 11.43 5.99
C VAL A 23 9.75 10.50 5.55
N ALA A 24 8.85 10.98 4.70
CA ALA A 24 7.90 10.16 3.97
C ALA A 24 8.29 10.02 2.49
N VAL A 25 7.86 8.94 1.84
CA VAL A 25 7.89 8.79 0.39
C VAL A 25 6.46 8.70 -0.12
N ALA A 26 6.15 9.42 -1.21
CA ALA A 26 4.87 9.33 -1.88
C ALA A 26 5.07 9.36 -3.40
N SER A 27 4.16 8.77 -4.15
CA SER A 27 4.10 8.97 -5.59
C SER A 27 3.31 10.23 -5.90
N VAL A 28 3.81 11.02 -6.86
CA VAL A 28 3.11 12.19 -7.41
C VAL A 28 2.85 11.90 -8.88
N THR A 29 1.58 11.76 -9.22
CA THR A 29 1.09 11.38 -10.56
C THR A 29 0.31 12.53 -11.17
N ARG A 30 0.49 12.78 -12.47
CA ARG A 30 -0.27 13.78 -13.24
C ARG A 30 -0.69 13.19 -14.59
N PRO A 31 -1.80 13.66 -15.18
CA PRO A 31 -2.06 13.38 -16.58
C PRO A 31 -1.04 14.10 -17.46
N ASP A 32 -0.59 13.42 -18.50
CA ASP A 32 0.24 13.98 -19.56
C ASP A 32 -0.52 13.80 -20.88
N LEU A 33 -1.05 14.90 -21.40
CA LEU A 33 -1.91 14.91 -22.58
C LEU A 33 -1.15 14.54 -23.86
N GLY A 34 0.17 14.79 -23.90
CA GLY A 34 1.01 14.43 -25.06
C GLY A 34 1.30 12.94 -25.11
N ALA A 35 1.48 12.30 -23.95
CA ALA A 35 1.66 10.86 -23.85
C ALA A 35 0.34 10.05 -23.81
N ASP A 36 -0.81 10.73 -23.76
CA ASP A 36 -2.13 10.13 -23.51
C ASP A 36 -2.11 9.14 -22.33
N SER A 37 -1.48 9.55 -21.23
CA SER A 37 -1.25 8.67 -20.08
C SER A 37 -1.12 9.45 -18.78
N TYR A 38 -1.23 8.75 -17.67
CA TYR A 38 -0.79 9.23 -16.37
C TYR A 38 0.68 8.88 -16.16
N VAL A 39 1.49 9.89 -15.84
CA VAL A 39 2.91 9.74 -15.53
C VAL A 39 3.15 10.11 -14.08
N GLY A 40 4.07 9.41 -13.42
CA GLY A 40 4.30 9.60 -11.99
C GLY A 40 5.68 9.16 -11.54
N GLN A 41 6.20 9.87 -10.54
CA GLN A 41 7.48 9.56 -9.91
C GLN A 41 7.33 9.56 -8.39
N LEU A 42 8.29 8.92 -7.73
CA LEU A 42 8.38 8.96 -6.27
C LEU A 42 9.08 10.23 -5.82
N TRP A 43 8.60 10.78 -4.71
CA TRP A 43 9.14 11.95 -4.05
C TRP A 43 9.36 11.65 -2.58
N THR A 44 10.53 12.02 -2.05
CA THR A 44 10.75 12.04 -0.60
C THR A 44 10.38 13.40 -0.05
N ILE A 45 9.61 13.39 1.03
CA ILE A 45 9.00 14.55 1.67
C ILE A 45 9.49 14.56 3.12
N PRO A 46 10.40 15.49 3.49
CA PRO A 46 10.80 15.66 4.89
C PRO A 46 9.59 15.96 5.78
N ILE A 47 9.54 15.37 6.97
CA ILE A 47 8.51 15.66 7.96
C ILE A 47 8.95 16.88 8.78
N GLY A 48 8.21 17.98 8.66
CA GLY A 48 8.57 19.27 9.24
C GLY A 48 9.07 20.24 8.18
N ASP A 49 10.13 21.00 8.48
CA ASP A 49 10.69 21.97 7.56
C ASP A 49 11.67 21.28 6.59
N GLY A 50 11.34 21.31 5.30
CA GLY A 50 12.19 20.73 4.26
C GLY A 50 11.55 20.82 2.89
N THR A 51 12.38 20.70 1.85
CA THR A 51 11.90 20.72 0.46
C THR A 51 11.73 19.29 -0.05
N PRO A 52 10.56 18.92 -0.59
CA PRO A 52 10.38 17.65 -1.27
C PRO A 52 11.37 17.48 -2.42
N ARG A 53 11.99 16.30 -2.53
CA ARG A 53 12.88 15.96 -3.65
C ARG A 53 12.34 14.77 -4.41
N ARG A 54 12.51 14.80 -5.73
CA ARG A 54 12.20 13.65 -6.59
C ARG A 54 13.23 12.55 -6.38
N LEU A 55 12.77 11.33 -6.15
CA LEU A 55 13.60 10.15 -5.94
C LEU A 55 13.80 9.36 -7.24
N THR A 56 12.74 9.15 -8.02
CA THR A 56 12.77 8.34 -9.23
C THR A 56 12.45 9.14 -10.49
N ARG A 57 12.72 8.56 -11.66
CA ARG A 57 12.47 9.15 -12.98
C ARG A 57 11.78 8.20 -13.96
N GLY A 58 11.08 7.19 -13.43
CA GLY A 58 10.32 6.24 -14.25
C GLY A 58 9.10 6.89 -14.92
N PHE A 59 8.50 6.14 -15.87
CA PHE A 59 7.30 6.58 -16.58
C PHE A 59 6.11 6.73 -15.61
N ARG A 60 5.79 5.66 -14.88
CA ARG A 60 4.76 5.68 -13.82
C ARG A 60 5.20 4.83 -12.63
N ASP A 61 5.76 5.48 -11.62
CA ASP A 61 6.17 4.89 -10.34
C ASP A 61 5.12 5.19 -9.26
N THR A 62 4.62 4.16 -8.59
CA THR A 62 3.47 4.22 -7.67
C THR A 62 3.64 3.29 -6.47
N ALA A 63 2.76 3.42 -5.47
CA ALA A 63 2.70 2.55 -4.28
C ALA A 63 4.04 2.34 -3.57
N PRO A 64 4.77 3.40 -3.20
CA PRO A 64 6.05 3.23 -2.51
C PRO A 64 5.84 2.73 -1.08
N ARG A 65 6.66 1.76 -0.65
CA ARG A 65 6.70 1.25 0.73
C ARG A 65 8.16 1.10 1.18
N TYR A 66 8.51 1.73 2.30
CA TYR A 66 9.81 1.49 2.96
C TYR A 66 9.93 0.03 3.43
N SER A 67 11.14 -0.52 3.33
CA SER A 67 11.51 -1.73 4.07
C SER A 67 11.45 -1.47 5.59
N PRO A 68 11.31 -2.50 6.43
CA PRO A 68 11.22 -2.34 7.87
C PRO A 68 12.42 -1.62 8.52
N ASP A 69 13.60 -1.74 7.92
CA ASP A 69 14.83 -1.06 8.34
C ASP A 69 14.98 0.37 7.76
N GLY A 70 14.16 0.74 6.77
CA GLY A 70 14.19 2.04 6.09
C GLY A 70 15.31 2.19 5.04
N GLU A 71 16.12 1.16 4.81
CA GLU A 71 17.23 1.23 3.87
C GLU A 71 16.78 1.16 2.41
N LEU A 72 15.65 0.50 2.15
CA LEU A 72 15.10 0.25 0.84
C LEU A 72 13.69 0.83 0.68
N ILE A 73 13.30 1.08 -0.56
CA ILE A 73 11.93 1.43 -0.96
C ILE A 73 11.52 0.48 -2.07
N GLY A 74 10.48 -0.31 -1.80
CA GLY A 74 9.77 -1.10 -2.79
C GLY A 74 8.69 -0.24 -3.44
N PHE A 75 8.45 -0.40 -4.74
CA PHE A 75 7.44 0.35 -5.46
C PHE A 75 7.03 -0.34 -6.77
N LEU A 76 5.89 0.07 -7.31
CA LEU A 76 5.41 -0.42 -8.60
C LEU A 76 5.77 0.55 -9.72
N ARG A 77 6.44 0.05 -10.77
CA ARG A 77 6.76 0.82 -11.99
C ARG A 77 6.06 0.21 -13.19
N ALA A 78 5.29 1.03 -13.89
CA ALA A 78 4.76 0.71 -15.21
C ALA A 78 5.50 1.50 -16.29
N GLN A 79 5.82 0.83 -17.40
CA GLN A 79 6.22 1.48 -18.64
C GLN A 79 4.97 1.81 -19.47
N ALA A 80 5.13 2.64 -20.51
CA ALA A 80 4.02 2.98 -21.41
C ALA A 80 3.39 1.70 -22.01
N GLY A 81 2.08 1.53 -21.77
CA GLY A 81 1.32 0.36 -22.26
C GLY A 81 1.67 -0.98 -21.61
N GLN A 82 2.54 -1.00 -20.59
CA GLN A 82 2.95 -2.24 -19.91
C GLN A 82 2.37 -2.32 -18.49
N PRO A 83 2.08 -3.53 -17.99
CA PRO A 83 1.60 -3.70 -16.63
C PRO A 83 2.70 -3.36 -15.61
N PRO A 84 2.34 -2.88 -14.41
CA PRO A 84 3.31 -2.52 -13.38
C PRO A 84 4.08 -3.73 -12.87
N GLN A 85 5.39 -3.60 -12.70
CA GLN A 85 6.24 -4.57 -12.02
C GLN A 85 6.74 -3.99 -10.70
N LEU A 86 7.10 -4.87 -9.77
CA LEU A 86 7.75 -4.52 -8.52
C LEU A 86 9.23 -4.19 -8.75
N PHE A 87 9.66 -3.05 -8.24
CA PHE A 87 11.03 -2.56 -8.23
C PHE A 87 11.45 -2.21 -6.81
N VAL A 88 12.75 -2.25 -6.55
CA VAL A 88 13.35 -1.83 -5.28
C VAL A 88 14.46 -0.82 -5.57
N VAL A 89 14.59 0.20 -4.72
CA VAL A 89 15.67 1.20 -4.77
C VAL A 89 16.13 1.53 -3.37
N ALA A 90 17.41 1.90 -3.21
CA ALA A 90 17.91 2.44 -1.96
C ALA A 90 17.13 3.72 -1.57
N SER A 91 16.81 3.87 -0.28
CA SER A 91 16.03 5.00 0.25
C SER A 91 16.67 6.37 0.02
N ARG A 92 18.01 6.40 -0.04
CA ARG A 92 18.79 7.59 -0.34
C ARG A 92 18.76 7.97 -1.83
N GLY A 93 18.34 7.05 -2.69
CA GLY A 93 18.36 7.16 -4.15
C GLY A 93 19.40 6.23 -4.76
N GLY A 94 19.32 6.06 -6.07
CA GLY A 94 20.11 5.09 -6.83
C GLY A 94 19.33 4.63 -8.06
N GLU A 95 19.90 3.70 -8.81
CA GLU A 95 19.18 3.03 -9.89
C GLU A 95 18.23 1.97 -9.32
N PRO A 96 16.92 1.99 -9.65
CA PRO A 96 16.01 0.96 -9.20
C PRO A 96 16.23 -0.38 -9.91
N VAL A 97 16.22 -1.47 -9.15
CA VAL A 97 16.33 -2.84 -9.63
C VAL A 97 14.94 -3.45 -9.77
N GLN A 98 14.68 -4.11 -10.90
CA GLN A 98 13.43 -4.83 -11.12
C GLN A 98 13.45 -6.16 -10.35
N VAL A 99 12.38 -6.44 -9.60
CA VAL A 99 12.26 -7.65 -8.77
C VAL A 99 11.30 -8.66 -9.38
N THR A 100 10.37 -8.23 -10.23
CA THR A 100 9.37 -9.13 -10.82
C THR A 100 9.24 -8.91 -12.32
N ASP A 101 8.89 -9.97 -13.03
CA ASP A 101 8.50 -9.92 -14.45
C ASP A 101 7.27 -10.81 -14.66
N ARG A 102 6.09 -10.26 -14.32
CA ARG A 102 4.80 -10.97 -14.42
C ARG A 102 4.02 -10.47 -15.63
N LYS A 103 3.46 -11.40 -16.41
CA LYS A 103 2.71 -11.10 -17.63
C LYS A 103 1.59 -10.07 -17.45
N LEU A 104 0.88 -10.14 -16.32
CA LEU A 104 -0.21 -9.22 -15.97
C LEU A 104 0.16 -8.23 -14.86
N GLY A 105 1.44 -8.17 -14.49
CA GLY A 105 1.98 -7.28 -13.47
C GLY A 105 1.52 -7.57 -12.05
N ILE A 106 1.80 -6.59 -11.19
CA ILE A 106 1.60 -6.65 -9.75
C ILE A 106 0.52 -5.64 -9.34
N SER A 107 -0.43 -6.06 -8.51
CA SER A 107 -1.49 -5.17 -8.01
C SER A 107 -1.30 -4.70 -6.57
N ASP A 108 -0.58 -5.47 -5.75
CA ASP A 108 -0.26 -5.11 -4.36
C ASP A 108 0.99 -5.87 -3.91
N PHE A 109 1.67 -5.36 -2.87
CA PHE A 109 2.83 -6.03 -2.27
C PHE A 109 3.07 -5.56 -0.82
N ALA A 110 3.81 -6.37 -0.06
CA ALA A 110 4.28 -6.04 1.29
C ALA A 110 5.68 -6.62 1.54
N TRP A 111 6.43 -5.93 2.41
CA TRP A 111 7.73 -6.38 2.90
C TRP A 111 7.56 -7.41 4.02
N SER A 112 8.41 -8.44 4.04
CA SER A 112 8.58 -9.27 5.22
C SER A 112 9.17 -8.44 6.37
N PRO A 113 8.93 -8.81 7.65
CA PRO A 113 9.43 -8.05 8.80
C PRO A 113 10.95 -7.99 8.90
N ASP A 114 11.64 -8.98 8.32
CA ASP A 114 13.11 -9.04 8.21
C ASP A 114 13.66 -8.20 7.03
N GLY A 115 12.81 -7.76 6.11
CA GLY A 115 13.22 -7.01 4.90
C GLY A 115 13.84 -7.88 3.80
N GLU A 116 13.95 -9.20 3.98
CA GLU A 116 14.64 -10.10 3.04
C GLU A 116 13.72 -10.59 1.91
N ARG A 117 12.39 -10.49 2.09
CA ARG A 117 11.38 -11.01 1.17
C ARG A 117 10.28 -9.98 0.89
N LEU A 118 9.65 -10.16 -0.26
CA LEU A 118 8.46 -9.42 -0.67
C LEU A 118 7.35 -10.43 -0.96
N ALA A 119 6.16 -10.17 -0.43
CA ALA A 119 4.95 -10.86 -0.84
C ALA A 119 4.18 -9.95 -1.79
N PHE A 120 3.57 -10.49 -2.83
CA PHE A 120 2.87 -9.71 -3.83
C PHE A 120 1.67 -10.44 -4.43
N VAL A 121 0.74 -9.67 -4.98
CA VAL A 121 -0.44 -10.16 -5.68
C VAL A 121 -0.25 -9.98 -7.18
N SER A 122 -0.37 -11.07 -7.94
CA SER A 122 -0.32 -11.07 -9.41
C SER A 122 -1.39 -11.98 -10.00
N ARG A 123 -1.88 -11.64 -11.19
CA ARG A 123 -2.87 -12.46 -11.92
C ARG A 123 -2.20 -13.50 -12.78
N GLU A 124 -2.68 -14.74 -12.70
CA GLU A 124 -2.16 -15.89 -13.43
C GLU A 124 -3.04 -16.25 -14.63
N PRO A 125 -2.74 -15.73 -15.84
CA PRO A 125 -3.54 -16.05 -17.02
C PRO A 125 -3.41 -17.52 -17.43
N GLU A 126 -4.53 -18.12 -17.84
CA GLU A 126 -4.52 -19.39 -18.54
C GLU A 126 -3.66 -19.31 -19.82
N ARG A 127 -2.95 -20.40 -20.13
CA ARG A 127 -2.15 -20.52 -21.36
C ARG A 127 -3.05 -20.37 -22.59
N GLY A 128 -2.58 -19.58 -23.56
CA GLY A 128 -3.33 -19.25 -24.77
C GLY A 128 -4.26 -18.05 -24.62
N ARG A 129 -4.18 -17.32 -23.50
CA ARG A 129 -4.90 -16.06 -23.28
C ARG A 129 -3.97 -14.93 -22.87
N TYR A 130 -4.41 -13.69 -23.05
CA TYR A 130 -3.71 -12.49 -22.59
C TYR A 130 -2.25 -12.41 -23.06
N GLY A 131 -1.99 -12.90 -24.28
CA GLY A 131 -0.65 -12.92 -24.88
C GLY A 131 0.34 -13.89 -24.20
N THR A 132 -0.13 -14.90 -23.46
CA THR A 132 0.73 -15.97 -22.90
C THR A 132 1.39 -16.85 -23.96
N VAL A 133 0.92 -16.80 -25.20
CA VAL A 133 1.53 -17.48 -26.34
C VAL A 133 1.91 -16.41 -27.38
N ASP A 134 3.19 -16.37 -27.74
CA ASP A 134 3.69 -15.42 -28.73
C ASP A 134 3.02 -15.64 -30.08
N GLY A 135 2.62 -14.54 -30.72
CA GLY A 135 1.93 -14.57 -32.02
C GLY A 135 0.46 -14.99 -31.98
N LEU A 136 -0.08 -15.36 -30.82
CA LEU A 136 -1.52 -15.59 -30.64
C LEU A 136 -2.19 -14.28 -30.25
N ASP A 137 -2.98 -13.71 -31.16
CA ASP A 137 -3.74 -12.50 -30.89
C ASP A 137 -4.98 -12.78 -30.03
N ALA A 138 -5.57 -11.70 -29.48
CA ALA A 138 -6.76 -11.79 -28.64
C ALA A 138 -8.00 -12.34 -29.39
N GLY A 139 -8.07 -12.20 -30.71
CA GLY A 139 -9.17 -12.68 -31.55
C GLY A 139 -9.10 -14.19 -31.82
N ALA A 140 -7.92 -14.78 -31.69
CA ALA A 140 -7.64 -16.20 -31.83
C ALA A 140 -7.70 -16.97 -30.49
N GLU A 141 -8.02 -16.30 -29.38
CA GLU A 141 -8.23 -16.97 -28.09
C GLU A 141 -9.40 -17.97 -28.16
N PRO A 142 -9.30 -19.13 -27.51
CA PRO A 142 -10.39 -20.08 -27.45
C PRO A 142 -11.61 -19.49 -26.72
N PRO A 143 -12.85 -19.90 -27.11
CA PRO A 143 -14.07 -19.44 -26.46
C PRO A 143 -14.05 -19.73 -24.95
N ARG A 144 -14.66 -18.85 -24.17
CA ARG A 144 -14.74 -18.98 -22.70
C ARG A 144 -15.96 -19.79 -22.32
N ARG A 145 -15.77 -20.79 -21.46
CA ARG A 145 -16.87 -21.51 -20.80
C ARG A 145 -17.20 -20.79 -19.50
N ILE A 146 -18.29 -20.02 -19.49
CA ILE A 146 -18.75 -19.29 -18.30
C ILE A 146 -19.73 -20.17 -17.53
N THR A 147 -19.38 -20.50 -16.29
CA THR A 147 -20.21 -21.31 -15.38
C THR A 147 -20.52 -20.61 -14.06
N THR A 148 -20.08 -19.37 -13.91
CA THR A 148 -20.26 -18.54 -12.70
C THR A 148 -21.01 -17.26 -13.02
N PHE A 149 -21.74 -16.70 -12.07
CA PHE A 149 -22.42 -15.41 -12.17
C PHE A 149 -21.42 -14.25 -12.15
N LYS A 150 -20.33 -14.40 -11.39
CA LYS A 150 -19.20 -13.45 -11.37
C LYS A 150 -18.12 -13.95 -12.33
N TYR A 151 -18.12 -13.38 -13.53
CA TYR A 151 -17.19 -13.78 -14.58
C TYR A 151 -16.37 -12.63 -15.18
N ALA A 152 -16.72 -11.38 -14.84
CA ALA A 152 -16.04 -10.19 -15.31
C ALA A 152 -16.22 -9.02 -14.34
N GLN A 153 -15.26 -8.09 -14.36
CA GLN A 153 -15.26 -6.88 -13.54
C GLN A 153 -15.06 -5.64 -14.41
N ASN A 154 -15.71 -4.54 -14.03
CA ASN A 154 -15.54 -3.26 -14.72
C ASN A 154 -14.07 -2.81 -14.68
N GLY A 155 -13.55 -2.35 -15.83
CA GLY A 155 -12.16 -1.91 -15.98
C GLY A 155 -11.14 -3.04 -16.08
N LEU A 156 -11.45 -4.24 -15.58
CA LEU A 156 -10.59 -5.41 -15.70
C LEU A 156 -10.96 -6.26 -16.93
N GLY A 157 -12.24 -6.57 -17.12
CA GLY A 157 -12.72 -7.58 -18.08
C GLY A 157 -12.94 -8.95 -17.40
N TYR A 158 -12.81 -10.05 -18.14
CA TYR A 158 -12.95 -11.41 -17.58
C TYR A 158 -11.91 -11.69 -16.50
N ASP A 159 -12.26 -12.36 -15.42
CA ASP A 159 -11.34 -12.67 -14.31
C ASP A 159 -11.22 -14.18 -14.01
N ILE A 160 -12.12 -14.99 -14.58
CA ILE A 160 -12.20 -16.44 -14.37
C ILE A 160 -11.00 -17.23 -14.88
N ASP A 161 -10.30 -16.67 -15.86
CA ASP A 161 -9.16 -17.27 -16.56
C ASP A 161 -7.84 -16.58 -16.20
N ARG A 162 -7.83 -15.75 -15.14
CA ARG A 162 -6.66 -15.03 -14.65
C ARG A 162 -6.77 -14.63 -13.19
N ARG A 163 -7.03 -15.60 -12.32
CA ARG A 163 -7.19 -15.36 -10.88
C ARG A 163 -5.98 -14.65 -10.30
N ALA A 164 -6.25 -13.67 -9.43
CA ALA A 164 -5.22 -13.04 -8.62
C ALA A 164 -4.76 -14.02 -7.53
N GLN A 165 -3.44 -14.19 -7.43
CA GLN A 165 -2.78 -15.13 -6.53
C GLN A 165 -1.63 -14.41 -5.82
N VAL A 166 -1.30 -14.92 -4.64
CA VAL A 166 -0.22 -14.41 -3.80
C VAL A 166 1.05 -15.21 -4.02
N PHE A 167 2.15 -14.49 -4.13
CA PHE A 167 3.50 -14.99 -4.32
C PHE A 167 4.44 -14.39 -3.28
N VAL A 168 5.53 -15.09 -3.00
CA VAL A 168 6.66 -14.59 -2.22
C VAL A 168 7.93 -14.67 -3.07
N ILE A 169 8.78 -13.65 -2.96
CA ILE A 169 10.03 -13.55 -3.70
C ILE A 169 11.12 -12.98 -2.78
N ASP A 170 12.35 -13.45 -2.97
CA ASP A 170 13.51 -12.92 -2.26
C ASP A 170 13.90 -11.57 -2.83
N VAL A 171 14.31 -10.65 -1.96
CA VAL A 171 14.81 -9.34 -2.34
C VAL A 171 16.22 -9.51 -2.88
N PRO A 172 16.51 -9.16 -4.16
CA PRO A 172 17.84 -9.30 -4.70
C PRO A 172 18.80 -8.30 -4.04
N ASP A 173 20.11 -8.60 -4.07
CA ASP A 173 21.13 -7.61 -3.73
C ASP A 173 21.08 -6.48 -4.78
N ILE A 174 20.53 -5.34 -4.38
CA ILE A 174 20.37 -4.18 -5.27
C ILE A 174 21.69 -3.48 -5.61
N CYS A 175 22.77 -3.83 -4.92
CA CYS A 175 24.11 -3.33 -5.15
C CYS A 175 24.97 -4.29 -5.99
N ALA A 176 24.47 -5.50 -6.27
CA ALA A 176 25.16 -6.46 -7.11
C ALA A 176 25.28 -5.97 -8.56
N GLU A 177 26.25 -6.52 -9.28
CA GLU A 177 26.40 -6.25 -10.71
C GLU A 177 25.14 -6.71 -11.48
N PRO A 178 24.62 -5.91 -12.43
CA PRO A 178 23.49 -6.31 -13.25
C PRO A 178 23.77 -7.62 -14.01
N VAL A 179 22.75 -8.47 -14.13
CA VAL A 179 22.84 -9.70 -14.93
C VAL A 179 23.06 -9.35 -16.40
N VAL A 180 24.22 -9.73 -16.94
CA VAL A 180 24.56 -9.54 -18.35
C VAL A 180 24.00 -10.70 -19.18
N GLN A 181 23.15 -10.38 -20.16
CA GLN A 181 22.59 -11.39 -21.06
C GLN A 181 23.66 -11.92 -22.03
N PRO A 182 23.74 -13.25 -22.25
CA PRO A 182 24.64 -13.80 -23.25
C PRO A 182 24.24 -13.34 -24.65
N VAL A 183 25.24 -12.96 -25.45
CA VAL A 183 25.05 -12.64 -26.87
C VAL A 183 25.27 -13.88 -27.74
N PRO A 184 24.60 -14.00 -28.91
CA PRO A 184 24.85 -15.10 -29.83
C PRO A 184 26.33 -15.18 -30.24
N SER A 185 26.87 -16.40 -30.33
CA SER A 185 28.21 -16.70 -30.84
C SER A 185 28.15 -17.67 -32.02
N ILE A 186 29.31 -17.99 -32.61
CA ILE A 186 29.42 -19.02 -33.65
C ILE A 186 28.94 -20.40 -33.19
N ASP A 187 29.01 -20.66 -31.88
CA ASP A 187 28.61 -21.92 -31.26
C ASP A 187 27.10 -21.98 -30.97
N GLY A 188 26.37 -20.89 -31.28
CA GLY A 188 24.92 -20.81 -31.14
C GLY A 188 24.47 -19.62 -30.28
N LYS A 189 23.17 -19.60 -29.96
CA LYS A 189 22.57 -18.61 -29.07
C LYS A 189 22.36 -19.27 -27.70
N PRO A 190 23.12 -18.89 -26.65
CA PRO A 190 22.91 -19.41 -25.32
C PRO A 190 21.52 -19.04 -24.80
N ASP A 191 21.00 -19.85 -23.87
CA ASP A 191 19.75 -19.55 -23.19
C ASP A 191 19.89 -18.25 -22.38
N PRO A 192 18.85 -17.40 -22.35
CA PRO A 192 18.85 -16.20 -21.52
C PRO A 192 19.01 -16.54 -20.03
N VAL A 193 19.76 -15.72 -19.31
CA VAL A 193 19.88 -15.84 -17.85
C VAL A 193 18.73 -15.05 -17.21
N PRO A 194 18.03 -15.60 -16.18
CA PRO A 194 16.99 -14.84 -15.48
C PRO A 194 17.51 -13.51 -14.92
N THR A 195 16.79 -12.42 -15.15
CA THR A 195 17.14 -11.08 -14.64
C THR A 195 16.45 -10.73 -13.33
N VAL A 196 15.47 -11.52 -12.91
CA VAL A 196 14.71 -11.35 -11.68
C VAL A 196 14.74 -12.66 -10.89
N PRO A 197 14.65 -12.62 -9.55
CA PRO A 197 14.53 -13.83 -8.75
C PRO A 197 13.26 -14.63 -9.08
N GLU A 198 13.27 -15.91 -8.76
CA GLU A 198 12.10 -16.76 -8.92
C GLU A 198 11.07 -16.49 -7.81
N ALA A 199 9.81 -16.28 -8.19
CA ALA A 199 8.71 -16.09 -7.23
C ALA A 199 7.98 -17.40 -6.96
N VAL A 200 7.71 -17.69 -5.68
CA VAL A 200 6.98 -18.87 -5.24
C VAL A 200 5.52 -18.53 -4.98
N ARG A 201 4.60 -19.21 -5.66
CA ARG A 201 3.15 -19.08 -5.42
C ARG A 201 2.76 -19.78 -4.12
N ILE A 202 2.06 -19.07 -3.22
CA ILE A 202 1.64 -19.59 -1.91
C ILE A 202 0.13 -19.84 -1.76
N THR A 203 -0.67 -19.42 -2.75
CA THR A 203 -2.13 -19.61 -2.78
C THR A 203 -2.54 -20.41 -4.00
N ASP A 204 -3.61 -21.19 -3.93
CA ASP A 204 -4.10 -22.01 -5.06
C ASP A 204 -5.62 -21.96 -5.27
N ALA A 205 -6.37 -21.41 -4.32
CA ALA A 205 -7.82 -21.32 -4.40
C ALA A 205 -8.28 -20.58 -5.69
N ASP A 206 -9.32 -21.11 -6.33
CA ASP A 206 -9.95 -20.53 -7.52
C ASP A 206 -10.83 -19.32 -7.15
N THR A 207 -10.18 -18.27 -6.69
CA THR A 207 -10.77 -16.97 -6.36
C THR A 207 -9.69 -15.89 -6.51
N ASP A 208 -10.12 -14.64 -6.61
CA ASP A 208 -9.18 -13.52 -6.56
C ASP A 208 -8.72 -13.32 -5.12
N HIS A 209 -7.41 -13.37 -4.92
CA HIS A 209 -6.75 -12.93 -3.71
C HIS A 209 -6.41 -11.44 -3.83
N GLN A 210 -6.67 -10.70 -2.77
CA GLN A 210 -6.46 -9.27 -2.66
C GLN A 210 -5.81 -8.97 -1.32
N LEU A 211 -5.06 -7.87 -1.28
CA LEU A 211 -4.27 -7.48 -0.11
C LEU A 211 -3.23 -8.53 0.28
N VAL A 212 -2.04 -8.08 0.61
CA VAL A 212 -1.04 -8.97 1.22
C VAL A 212 -0.29 -8.21 2.29
N GLU A 213 -0.23 -8.77 3.49
CA GLU A 213 0.51 -8.21 4.63
C GLU A 213 1.16 -9.36 5.40
N PHE A 214 2.44 -9.25 5.74
CA PHE A 214 3.11 -10.28 6.53
C PHE A 214 2.66 -10.28 7.99
N THR A 215 2.66 -11.45 8.60
CA THR A 215 2.66 -11.57 10.06
C THR A 215 4.00 -11.09 10.61
N ASN A 216 4.05 -10.62 11.87
CA ASN A 216 5.28 -10.03 12.44
C ASN A 216 6.46 -10.99 12.56
N ASP A 217 6.20 -12.30 12.56
CA ASP A 217 7.24 -13.34 12.54
C ASP A 217 7.70 -13.69 11.12
N GLY A 218 7.04 -13.15 10.08
CA GLY A 218 7.34 -13.42 8.68
C GLY A 218 7.03 -14.86 8.22
N ALA A 219 6.35 -15.65 9.06
CA ALA A 219 6.03 -17.04 8.77
C ALA A 219 4.79 -17.18 7.86
N ALA A 220 3.87 -16.22 7.92
CA ALA A 220 2.63 -16.23 7.18
C ALA A 220 2.30 -14.85 6.59
N VAL A 221 1.29 -14.80 5.73
CA VAL A 221 0.70 -13.56 5.22
C VAL A 221 -0.81 -13.55 5.46
N ALA A 222 -1.35 -12.38 5.78
CA ALA A 222 -2.78 -12.09 5.77
C ALA A 222 -3.23 -11.72 4.36
N VAL A 223 -4.30 -12.36 3.89
CA VAL A 223 -4.83 -12.22 2.53
C VAL A 223 -6.35 -12.15 2.57
N ILE A 224 -6.95 -11.29 1.75
CA ILE A 224 -8.40 -11.22 1.58
C ILE A 224 -8.79 -12.04 0.35
N ALA A 225 -9.73 -12.98 0.52
CA ALA A 225 -10.21 -13.80 -0.59
C ALA A 225 -11.62 -14.36 -0.31
N ALA A 226 -12.42 -14.59 -1.34
CA ALA A 226 -13.77 -15.15 -1.20
C ALA A 226 -13.77 -16.69 -1.18
N VAL A 227 -13.11 -17.32 -0.21
CA VAL A 227 -12.94 -18.79 -0.16
C VAL A 227 -14.09 -19.45 0.58
N HIS A 228 -15.23 -19.59 -0.09
CA HIS A 228 -16.43 -20.23 0.44
C HIS A 228 -17.36 -20.73 -0.68
N PRO A 229 -18.29 -21.68 -0.40
CA PRO A 229 -19.14 -22.29 -1.42
C PRO A 229 -20.09 -21.31 -2.12
N ASP A 230 -20.65 -20.35 -1.38
CA ASP A 230 -21.64 -19.39 -1.88
C ASP A 230 -21.01 -18.14 -2.54
N ARG A 231 -19.68 -18.16 -2.78
CA ARG A 231 -18.93 -17.00 -3.29
C ARG A 231 -19.43 -16.41 -4.59
N ASP A 232 -20.15 -17.20 -5.38
CA ASP A 232 -20.72 -16.76 -6.66
C ASP A 232 -22.08 -16.07 -6.49
N LEU A 233 -22.74 -16.30 -5.36
CA LEU A 233 -24.09 -15.84 -5.04
C LEU A 233 -24.12 -14.62 -4.12
N ASP A 234 -23.06 -14.35 -3.37
CA ASP A 234 -22.99 -13.24 -2.41
C ASP A 234 -21.87 -12.24 -2.71
N ARG A 235 -21.44 -11.40 -1.77
CA ARG A 235 -20.28 -10.48 -1.91
C ARG A 235 -19.27 -10.63 -0.77
N ARG A 236 -19.32 -11.75 -0.07
CA ARG A 236 -18.54 -11.96 1.14
C ARG A 236 -17.10 -12.30 0.80
N THR A 237 -16.21 -11.90 1.70
CA THR A 237 -14.78 -12.15 1.63
C THR A 237 -14.28 -12.56 3.00
N ASN A 238 -13.30 -13.46 3.01
CA ASN A 238 -12.64 -13.97 4.20
C ASN A 238 -11.28 -13.30 4.37
N LEU A 239 -10.84 -13.17 5.62
CA LEU A 239 -9.45 -12.85 5.94
C LEU A 239 -8.73 -14.16 6.29
N LEU A 240 -7.78 -14.53 5.44
CA LEU A 240 -7.04 -15.78 5.54
C LEU A 240 -5.62 -15.51 6.02
N ILE A 241 -5.09 -16.38 6.87
CA ILE A 241 -3.66 -16.50 7.14
C ILE A 241 -3.12 -17.65 6.32
N VAL A 242 -2.18 -17.34 5.42
CA VAL A 242 -1.56 -18.29 4.51
C VAL A 242 -0.10 -18.48 4.92
N ASP A 243 0.27 -19.73 5.22
CA ASP A 243 1.64 -20.09 5.57
C ASP A 243 2.57 -19.90 4.37
N VAL A 244 3.68 -19.17 4.55
CA VAL A 244 4.63 -18.88 3.47
C VAL A 244 5.34 -20.15 3.01
N ALA A 245 5.64 -21.07 3.94
CA ALA A 245 6.27 -22.35 3.63
C ALA A 245 5.30 -23.37 3.00
N ARG A 246 3.99 -23.05 2.96
CA ARG A 246 2.91 -23.95 2.53
C ARG A 246 2.93 -25.30 3.26
N SER A 247 3.33 -25.28 4.52
CA SER A 247 3.40 -26.43 5.41
C SER A 247 2.07 -26.75 6.09
N ALA A 248 1.12 -25.81 6.05
CA ALA A 248 -0.21 -25.92 6.62
C ALA A 248 -1.28 -25.29 5.70
N ASP A 249 -2.52 -25.76 5.84
CA ASP A 249 -3.67 -25.19 5.14
C ASP A 249 -3.95 -23.75 5.60
N PRO A 250 -4.46 -22.87 4.72
CA PRO A 250 -4.86 -21.52 5.10
C PRO A 250 -5.87 -21.50 6.24
N VAL A 251 -5.65 -20.61 7.21
CA VAL A 251 -6.55 -20.42 8.36
C VAL A 251 -7.48 -19.24 8.08
N ASP A 252 -8.79 -19.49 8.04
CA ASP A 252 -9.80 -18.44 7.95
C ASP A 252 -10.05 -17.80 9.33
N LEU A 253 -9.57 -16.56 9.51
CA LEU A 253 -9.77 -15.79 10.76
C LEU A 253 -11.20 -15.27 10.91
N THR A 254 -11.94 -15.18 9.81
CA THR A 254 -13.31 -14.67 9.81
C THR A 254 -14.34 -15.79 10.01
N GLY A 255 -14.00 -17.04 9.70
CA GLY A 255 -14.80 -18.24 9.98
C GLY A 255 -16.28 -18.12 9.59
N ALA A 256 -17.17 -18.78 10.37
CA ALA A 256 -18.64 -18.70 10.23
C ALA A 256 -19.24 -17.28 10.40
N HIS A 257 -18.39 -16.27 10.60
CA HIS A 257 -18.76 -14.86 10.65
C HIS A 257 -18.62 -14.17 9.30
N GLY A 258 -18.47 -14.93 8.21
CA GLY A 258 -18.24 -14.49 6.83
C GLY A 258 -19.26 -13.53 6.22
N ARG A 259 -20.10 -12.79 6.97
CA ARG A 259 -20.99 -11.75 6.43
C ARG A 259 -20.25 -10.47 6.04
N TYR A 260 -18.94 -10.49 5.94
CA TYR A 260 -18.12 -9.31 5.76
C TYR A 260 -17.74 -9.11 4.29
N ALA A 261 -17.84 -7.86 3.83
CA ALA A 261 -17.01 -7.35 2.74
C ALA A 261 -15.81 -6.64 3.38
N ILE A 262 -14.64 -7.27 3.30
CA ILE A 262 -13.40 -6.77 3.90
C ILE A 262 -12.70 -5.90 2.86
N SER A 263 -12.35 -4.68 3.24
CA SER A 263 -11.73 -3.69 2.35
C SER A 263 -10.23 -3.54 2.59
N SER A 264 -9.78 -3.74 3.83
CA SER A 264 -8.37 -3.61 4.21
C SER A 264 -8.07 -4.40 5.48
N ALA A 265 -6.80 -4.76 5.66
CA ALA A 265 -6.28 -5.36 6.88
C ALA A 265 -4.85 -4.85 7.13
N ALA A 266 -4.44 -4.86 8.39
CA ALA A 266 -3.07 -4.57 8.79
C ALA A 266 -2.69 -5.38 10.02
N VAL A 267 -1.43 -5.78 10.10
CA VAL A 267 -0.85 -6.46 11.26
C VAL A 267 -0.13 -5.43 12.13
N ALA A 268 -0.55 -5.32 13.39
CA ALA A 268 0.12 -4.46 14.36
C ALA A 268 1.35 -5.18 14.95
N PRO A 269 2.38 -4.48 15.44
CA PRO A 269 3.61 -5.12 15.94
C PRO A 269 3.48 -6.07 17.13
N ASP A 270 2.34 -6.08 17.83
CA ASP A 270 2.04 -7.08 18.87
C ASP A 270 1.39 -8.37 18.32
N GLY A 271 1.17 -8.43 17.00
CA GLY A 271 0.55 -9.53 16.27
C GLY A 271 -0.96 -9.39 16.11
N THR A 272 -1.57 -8.34 16.66
CA THR A 272 -3.00 -8.08 16.49
C THR A 272 -3.29 -7.71 15.04
N ILE A 273 -4.31 -8.36 14.46
CA ILE A 273 -4.74 -8.07 13.11
C ILE A 273 -5.97 -7.19 13.18
N PHE A 274 -5.88 -6.03 12.54
CA PHE A 274 -6.99 -5.10 12.38
C PHE A 274 -7.49 -5.18 10.96
N PHE A 275 -8.81 -5.14 10.77
CA PHE A 275 -9.39 -5.10 9.43
C PHE A 275 -10.65 -4.24 9.38
N GLU A 276 -10.85 -3.60 8.24
CA GLU A 276 -12.07 -2.85 7.95
C GLU A 276 -13.04 -3.75 7.19
N ALA A 277 -14.29 -3.80 7.65
CA ALA A 277 -15.33 -4.55 6.96
C ALA A 277 -16.71 -3.90 7.05
N GLY A 278 -17.50 -4.08 6.00
CA GLY A 278 -18.95 -3.87 6.00
C GLY A 278 -19.70 -5.18 6.27
N ASP A 279 -20.73 -5.14 7.12
CA ASP A 279 -21.63 -6.29 7.34
C ASP A 279 -22.73 -6.33 6.26
N LEU A 280 -22.64 -7.34 5.40
CA LEU A 280 -23.51 -7.62 4.25
C LEU A 280 -24.81 -8.33 4.62
N GLY A 281 -25.07 -8.54 5.91
CA GLY A 281 -26.27 -9.19 6.38
C GLY A 281 -26.34 -10.70 6.10
N PRO A 282 -27.49 -11.33 6.40
CA PRO A 282 -27.67 -12.78 6.35
C PRO A 282 -27.58 -13.36 4.93
N ASP A 283 -27.86 -12.56 3.91
CA ASP A 283 -27.83 -12.98 2.51
C ASP A 283 -26.51 -12.64 1.82
N GLY A 284 -25.64 -11.86 2.46
CA GLY A 284 -24.33 -11.49 1.91
C GLY A 284 -24.40 -10.52 0.72
N LEU A 285 -25.56 -9.89 0.51
CA LEU A 285 -25.83 -8.99 -0.62
C LEU A 285 -26.19 -7.56 -0.19
N ASP A 286 -26.31 -7.29 1.11
CA ASP A 286 -26.69 -5.98 1.61
C ASP A 286 -25.46 -5.07 1.70
N PHE A 287 -25.00 -4.55 0.56
CA PHE A 287 -23.81 -3.68 0.50
C PHE A 287 -24.14 -2.18 0.44
N VAL A 288 -25.39 -1.81 0.16
CA VAL A 288 -25.78 -0.42 -0.10
C VAL A 288 -26.04 0.32 1.21
N GLY A 289 -25.33 1.43 1.43
CA GLY A 289 -25.56 2.29 2.60
C GLY A 289 -25.10 1.68 3.93
N ARG A 290 -24.42 0.53 3.92
CA ARG A 290 -23.83 -0.07 5.11
C ARG A 290 -22.64 0.73 5.61
N SER A 291 -22.52 0.81 6.93
CA SER A 291 -21.36 1.43 7.57
C SER A 291 -20.25 0.40 7.73
N HIS A 292 -19.05 0.74 7.26
CA HIS A 292 -17.85 -0.02 7.58
C HIS A 292 -17.50 0.15 9.06
N ALA A 293 -16.92 -0.89 9.65
CA ALA A 293 -16.42 -0.87 11.01
C ALA A 293 -15.01 -1.45 11.06
N LEU A 294 -14.29 -1.02 12.10
CA LEU A 294 -13.01 -1.60 12.45
C LEU A 294 -13.24 -2.82 13.35
N TYR A 295 -12.64 -3.93 12.95
CA TYR A 295 -12.58 -5.18 13.68
C TYR A 295 -11.14 -5.46 14.07
N GLN A 296 -10.97 -6.22 15.14
CA GLN A 296 -9.68 -6.74 15.56
C GLN A 296 -9.79 -8.24 15.84
N ASP A 297 -8.74 -8.97 15.51
CA ASP A 297 -8.53 -10.34 15.96
C ASP A 297 -7.14 -10.50 16.59
N ALA A 298 -7.08 -11.31 17.64
CA ALA A 298 -5.86 -11.50 18.41
C ALA A 298 -5.02 -12.64 17.82
N PRO A 299 -3.68 -12.55 17.85
CA PRO A 299 -2.81 -13.60 17.36
C PRO A 299 -3.07 -14.92 18.10
N GLY A 300 -3.18 -16.03 17.35
CA GLY A 300 -3.36 -17.39 17.90
C GLY A 300 -4.77 -17.70 18.43
N ARG A 301 -5.79 -16.90 18.10
CA ARG A 301 -7.18 -17.21 18.47
C ARG A 301 -7.70 -18.40 17.63
N ALA A 302 -8.23 -19.42 18.30
CA ALA A 302 -8.86 -20.56 17.63
C ALA A 302 -10.09 -20.11 16.81
N PRO A 303 -10.28 -20.62 15.58
CA PRO A 303 -11.35 -20.20 14.65
C PRO A 303 -12.77 -20.31 15.26
N ASP A 304 -12.97 -21.23 16.20
CA ASP A 304 -14.29 -21.53 16.81
C ASP A 304 -14.71 -20.60 17.96
N ARG A 305 -13.90 -19.60 18.35
CA ARG A 305 -14.17 -18.80 19.58
C ARG A 305 -15.11 -17.60 19.43
N GLY A 306 -15.86 -17.48 18.33
CA GLY A 306 -16.91 -16.47 18.14
C GLY A 306 -16.46 -15.18 17.44
N HIS A 307 -17.37 -14.22 17.26
CA HIS A 307 -17.20 -13.07 16.36
C HIS A 307 -15.91 -12.25 16.62
N PRO A 308 -15.18 -11.80 15.57
CA PRO A 308 -14.12 -10.80 15.71
C PRO A 308 -14.64 -9.58 16.49
N ALA A 309 -13.83 -9.07 17.40
CA ALA A 309 -14.27 -8.00 18.28
C ALA A 309 -14.39 -6.71 17.47
N ARG A 310 -15.63 -6.24 17.23
CA ARG A 310 -15.83 -4.87 16.74
C ARG A 310 -15.25 -3.91 17.76
N VAL A 311 -14.41 -3.00 17.31
CA VAL A 311 -13.82 -1.97 18.18
C VAL A 311 -14.93 -0.97 18.55
N ARG A 312 -15.56 -1.17 19.73
CA ARG A 312 -16.79 -0.47 20.15
C ARG A 312 -16.58 0.75 21.06
N ARG A 313 -15.36 1.27 21.21
CA ARG A 313 -15.09 2.37 22.16
C ARG A 313 -14.22 3.49 21.59
N THR A 314 -14.79 4.25 20.66
CA THR A 314 -14.35 5.63 20.36
C THR A 314 -15.53 6.55 20.67
N SER A 315 -15.37 7.53 21.54
CA SER A 315 -16.44 8.37 22.13
C SER A 315 -17.14 9.33 21.16
N ARG A 316 -17.24 9.02 19.85
CA ARG A 316 -17.99 9.80 18.87
C ARG A 316 -18.69 8.92 17.84
N PRO A 317 -20.02 9.02 17.67
CA PRO A 317 -20.74 8.43 16.54
C PRO A 317 -20.30 9.09 15.22
N GLY A 318 -20.12 8.30 14.15
CA GLY A 318 -19.91 8.82 12.79
C GLY A 318 -18.49 8.74 12.21
N LEU A 319 -17.60 7.93 12.78
CA LEU A 319 -16.28 7.66 12.21
C LEU A 319 -16.39 6.77 10.95
N ARG A 320 -15.92 7.26 9.79
CA ARG A 320 -15.47 6.42 8.67
C ARG A 320 -13.96 6.26 8.79
N VAL A 321 -13.46 5.03 8.72
CA VAL A 321 -12.04 4.68 8.89
C VAL A 321 -11.44 4.31 7.53
N PRO A 322 -10.89 5.25 6.76
CA PRO A 322 -10.35 4.90 5.44
C PRO A 322 -8.97 4.23 5.45
N TYR A 323 -8.19 4.28 6.54
CA TYR A 323 -6.83 3.74 6.57
C TYR A 323 -6.46 3.16 7.94
N ILE A 324 -5.75 2.03 7.93
CA ILE A 324 -5.10 1.41 9.07
C ILE A 324 -3.60 1.42 8.76
N VAL A 325 -2.84 2.37 9.29
CA VAL A 325 -1.38 2.41 9.11
C VAL A 325 -0.73 1.88 10.38
N PRO A 326 -0.09 0.70 10.35
CA PRO A 326 0.73 0.25 11.46
C PRO A 326 1.99 1.13 11.54
N LEU A 327 2.19 1.80 12.67
CA LEU A 327 3.39 2.58 12.99
C LEU A 327 3.92 2.13 14.35
N ASN A 328 4.93 1.25 14.38
CA ASN A 328 5.54 0.79 15.63
C ASN A 328 4.46 0.40 16.68
N HIS A 329 4.50 0.93 17.90
CA HIS A 329 3.53 0.63 18.97
C HIS A 329 2.12 1.24 18.79
N VAL A 330 1.77 1.73 17.59
CA VAL A 330 0.53 2.45 17.29
C VAL A 330 -0.09 1.95 15.99
N VAL A 331 -1.41 1.81 15.99
CA VAL A 331 -2.20 1.73 14.76
C VAL A 331 -2.82 3.09 14.52
N LEU A 332 -2.40 3.75 13.45
CA LEU A 332 -3.06 4.97 12.98
C LEU A 332 -4.32 4.58 12.24
N VAL A 333 -5.44 4.97 12.81
CA VAL A 333 -6.75 4.82 12.22
C VAL A 333 -7.13 6.20 11.71
N ALA A 334 -7.00 6.44 10.41
CA ALA A 334 -7.47 7.71 9.84
C ALA A 334 -8.99 7.75 9.97
N ALA A 335 -9.56 8.90 10.31
CA ALA A 335 -11.01 9.06 10.39
C ALA A 335 -11.49 10.28 9.59
N THR A 336 -12.31 10.08 8.57
CA THR A 336 -12.93 11.20 7.84
C THR A 336 -14.32 11.48 8.37
N GLY A 337 -14.51 12.65 8.97
CA GLY A 337 -15.81 13.21 9.35
C GLY A 337 -15.79 14.74 9.19
N ARG A 338 -16.95 15.41 9.18
CA ARG A 338 -17.03 16.88 9.16
C ARG A 338 -16.46 17.44 10.47
N ALA A 339 -15.16 17.71 10.52
CA ALA A 339 -14.56 18.44 11.62
C ALA A 339 -14.88 19.93 11.47
N ARG A 340 -15.51 20.53 12.49
CA ARG A 340 -15.34 21.98 12.74
C ARG A 340 -13.84 22.21 12.98
N SER A 341 -13.35 23.37 12.56
CA SER A 341 -11.96 23.80 12.39
C SER A 341 -11.03 23.74 13.61
N ASP A 342 -11.41 23.11 14.72
CA ASP A 342 -10.60 23.06 15.94
C ASP A 342 -10.37 21.61 16.38
N CYS A 343 -9.20 21.05 16.05
CA CYS A 343 -8.75 19.75 16.53
C CYS A 343 -7.28 19.82 16.98
N PRO A 344 -6.97 19.90 18.30
CA PRO A 344 -5.66 19.55 18.80
C PRO A 344 -5.56 18.01 18.87
N GLY A 345 -4.54 17.43 18.23
CA GLY A 345 -4.26 16.00 18.28
C GLY A 345 -4.19 15.50 19.72
N THR A 346 -4.93 14.45 20.07
CA THR A 346 -4.96 13.90 21.44
C THR A 346 -4.42 12.49 21.43
N ILE A 347 -3.30 12.27 22.13
CA ILE A 347 -2.68 10.96 22.39
C ILE A 347 -3.47 10.27 23.50
N TRP A 348 -3.94 9.04 23.27
CA TRP A 348 -4.66 8.26 24.29
C TRP A 348 -3.75 7.25 24.98
N ARG A 349 -3.88 7.14 26.31
CA ARG A 349 -3.30 6.03 27.09
C ARG A 349 -4.45 5.20 27.68
N PRO A 350 -4.39 3.87 27.65
CA PRO A 350 -5.38 3.06 28.34
C PRO A 350 -5.26 3.28 29.85
N ARG A 351 -6.39 3.53 30.53
CA ARG A 351 -6.43 3.53 31.99
C ARG A 351 -6.20 2.09 32.46
N SER A 352 -5.17 1.88 33.29
CA SER A 352 -5.02 0.66 34.08
C SER A 352 -6.30 0.44 34.90
N ALA A 353 -6.78 -0.80 34.94
CA ALA A 353 -7.92 -1.18 35.76
C ALA A 353 -7.71 -0.67 37.20
N ALA A 354 -8.65 0.15 37.68
CA ALA A 354 -8.68 0.56 39.07
C ALA A 354 -8.89 -0.70 39.92
N SER A 355 -7.91 -1.01 40.77
CA SER A 355 -8.05 -1.99 41.83
C SER A 355 -9.26 -1.62 42.69
N SER A 356 -10.26 -2.50 42.76
CA SER A 356 -11.40 -2.37 43.68
C SER A 356 -10.90 -2.24 45.13
N PRO A 357 -11.53 -1.38 45.96
CA PRO A 357 -11.10 -1.20 47.34
C PRO A 357 -11.58 -2.38 48.21
N MET A 358 -10.66 -3.07 48.87
CA MET A 358 -11.00 -3.97 49.98
C MET A 358 -11.47 -3.17 51.21
N PRO A 359 -12.38 -3.72 52.02
CA PRO A 359 -12.94 -3.03 53.17
C PRO A 359 -11.96 -3.00 54.36
N ARG A 360 -11.98 -1.89 55.11
CA ARG A 360 -11.21 -1.70 56.35
C ARG A 360 -11.95 -2.26 57.56
N SER A 361 -11.23 -2.95 58.44
CA SER A 361 -11.53 -3.04 59.88
C SER A 361 -10.27 -3.44 60.67
N PRO A 362 -10.18 -3.09 61.98
CA PRO A 362 -9.02 -2.34 62.45
C PRO A 362 -8.14 -3.02 63.52
N SER A 363 -6.99 -2.36 63.78
CA SER A 363 -6.22 -2.29 65.03
C SER A 363 -5.34 -3.49 65.43
N ARG A 364 -4.03 -3.24 65.62
CA ARG A 364 -3.36 -2.91 66.90
C ARG A 364 -1.96 -3.55 67.01
N THR A 365 -1.01 -2.74 67.49
CA THR A 365 0.22 -3.06 68.26
C THR A 365 1.45 -3.73 67.62
N ALA A 366 2.49 -2.88 67.44
CA ALA A 366 3.85 -2.95 67.99
C ALA A 366 4.84 -4.11 67.66
N SER A 367 5.96 -3.66 67.06
CA SER A 367 7.38 -3.92 67.43
C SER A 367 8.24 -4.93 66.65
N ARG A 368 9.47 -4.46 66.38
CA ARG A 368 10.78 -5.13 66.15
C ARG A 368 11.30 -5.43 64.73
N SER A 369 12.37 -4.67 64.42
CA SER A 369 13.70 -5.02 63.88
C SER A 369 13.91 -5.65 62.50
N TRP A 370 14.58 -4.86 61.63
CA TRP A 370 15.73 -5.15 60.74
C TRP A 370 16.00 -6.59 60.25
N ASN A 371 15.99 -6.80 58.92
CA ASN A 371 17.22 -6.85 58.09
C ASN A 371 16.90 -6.83 56.57
N PRO A 372 17.80 -6.35 55.69
CA PRO A 372 17.53 -6.13 54.27
C PRO A 372 18.01 -7.29 53.39
N THR A 373 17.31 -7.60 52.29
CA THR A 373 17.88 -8.35 51.14
C THR A 373 17.04 -8.12 49.87
N HIS A 374 17.73 -7.67 48.81
CA HIS A 374 17.41 -7.67 47.37
C HIS A 374 16.10 -7.06 46.83
N PRO A 375 16.17 -6.05 45.93
CA PRO A 375 15.04 -5.73 45.06
C PRO A 375 15.00 -6.71 43.88
N ALA A 376 13.95 -7.53 43.83
CA ALA A 376 13.57 -8.27 42.64
C ALA A 376 13.16 -7.29 41.53
N SER A 377 13.72 -7.47 40.35
CA SER A 377 13.36 -6.78 39.12
C SER A 377 11.89 -7.07 38.77
N THR A 378 11.02 -6.08 38.98
CA THR A 378 9.66 -6.13 38.43
C THR A 378 9.74 -5.83 36.94
N ARG A 379 9.67 -6.88 36.11
CA ARG A 379 9.39 -6.76 34.68
C ARG A 379 8.08 -6.01 34.53
N ARG A 380 8.13 -4.81 33.94
CA ARG A 380 6.93 -4.10 33.49
C ARG A 380 6.31 -4.92 32.36
N SER A 381 5.08 -5.35 32.54
CA SER A 381 4.27 -5.91 31.46
C SER A 381 4.18 -4.89 30.31
N PRO A 382 4.25 -5.32 29.03
CA PRO A 382 4.05 -4.42 27.91
C PRO A 382 2.65 -3.81 27.98
N LEU A 383 2.56 -2.50 27.73
CA LEU A 383 1.29 -1.78 27.62
C LEU A 383 0.55 -2.29 26.35
N PRO A 384 -0.79 -2.40 26.39
CA PRO A 384 -1.56 -2.74 25.19
C PRO A 384 -1.41 -1.65 24.12
N PRO A 385 -1.61 -1.98 22.83
CA PRO A 385 -1.42 -1.06 21.71
C PRO A 385 -2.30 0.18 21.85
N THR A 386 -1.71 1.35 21.55
CA THR A 386 -2.41 2.63 21.58
C THR A 386 -2.91 2.97 20.18
N VAL A 387 -4.21 3.18 20.01
CA VAL A 387 -4.78 3.72 18.77
C VAL A 387 -4.65 5.25 18.78
N ILE A 388 -4.04 5.82 17.74
CA ILE A 388 -3.97 7.27 17.55
C ILE A 388 -4.84 7.66 16.35
N LEU A 389 -5.75 8.61 16.56
CA LEU A 389 -6.65 9.15 15.54
C LEU A 389 -6.07 10.47 15.02
N TRP A 390 -5.79 10.54 13.72
CA TRP A 390 -5.44 11.77 13.02
C TRP A 390 -6.59 12.20 12.10
N CYS A 391 -6.94 13.48 12.15
CA CYS A 391 -7.95 14.11 11.30
C CYS A 391 -7.25 15.06 10.33
N TRP A 392 -7.38 14.83 9.03
CA TRP A 392 -7.00 15.82 8.03
C TRP A 392 -8.15 16.83 7.83
N PRO A 393 -7.92 18.14 7.92
CA PRO A 393 -8.91 19.10 7.46
C PRO A 393 -9.03 19.03 5.93
N SER A 394 -10.25 18.80 5.44
CA SER A 394 -10.55 19.02 4.03
C SER A 394 -10.59 20.53 3.78
N VAL A 395 -9.64 21.03 2.99
CA VAL A 395 -9.73 22.40 2.45
C VAL A 395 -10.81 22.40 1.38
N THR A 396 -12.05 22.61 1.80
CA THR A 396 -13.11 23.02 0.88
C THR A 396 -12.92 24.50 0.61
N GLY A 397 -12.33 24.83 -0.54
CA GLY A 397 -12.14 26.20 -0.98
C GLY A 397 -13.47 26.95 -1.06
N ARG A 398 -13.70 27.89 -0.14
CA ARG A 398 -14.64 28.98 -0.36
C ARG A 398 -13.85 30.12 -1.02
N ALA A 399 -14.23 30.45 -2.24
CA ALA A 399 -13.79 31.66 -2.90
C ALA A 399 -14.22 32.88 -2.06
N CYS A 400 -13.27 33.58 -1.46
CA CYS A 400 -13.48 34.94 -0.98
C CYS A 400 -13.19 35.90 -2.14
N SER A 401 -14.23 36.43 -2.75
CA SER A 401 -14.14 37.56 -3.68
C SER A 401 -13.77 38.83 -2.89
N ALA A 402 -12.54 39.30 -3.03
CA ALA A 402 -12.18 40.67 -2.67
C ALA A 402 -11.67 41.36 -3.94
N ARG A 403 -12.44 42.35 -4.43
CA ARG A 403 -12.06 43.23 -5.54
C ARG A 403 -10.86 44.09 -5.13
N ALA A 404 -9.79 44.06 -5.92
CA ALA A 404 -8.74 45.08 -5.92
C ALA A 404 -8.94 46.02 -7.13
N PRO A 405 -8.74 47.35 -6.99
CA PRO A 405 -8.86 48.31 -8.09
C PRO A 405 -7.60 48.32 -8.98
N PRO A 406 -7.66 48.84 -10.22
CA PRO A 406 -6.62 48.61 -11.22
C PRO A 406 -5.38 49.46 -11.00
N ALA A 407 -4.20 48.84 -11.12
CA ALA A 407 -2.91 49.51 -11.13
C ALA A 407 -2.69 50.27 -12.46
N ARG A 408 -2.28 51.53 -12.36
CA ARG A 408 -1.89 52.39 -13.47
C ARG A 408 -0.52 52.00 -14.01
N VAL A 409 -0.41 52.04 -15.33
CA VAL A 409 0.83 52.03 -16.12
C VAL A 409 1.70 53.23 -15.75
N ALA A 410 3.00 53.00 -15.53
CA ALA A 410 4.04 54.01 -15.69
C ALA A 410 5.35 53.36 -16.14
N THR A 411 5.70 53.65 -17.39
CA THR A 411 7.00 53.49 -18.05
C THR A 411 8.14 54.21 -17.29
N ARG A 412 9.31 53.57 -17.18
CA ARG A 412 10.60 54.22 -17.49
C ARG A 412 11.74 53.21 -17.66
N SER A 413 12.64 53.60 -18.55
CA SER A 413 13.64 52.85 -19.28
C SER A 413 15.08 53.14 -18.81
N ILE A 414 15.93 52.12 -18.91
CA ILE A 414 17.34 52.07 -19.37
C ILE A 414 18.42 52.90 -18.64
N CYS A 415 19.47 52.20 -18.18
CA CYS A 415 20.93 52.41 -18.35
C CYS A 415 21.62 51.26 -17.56
N GLY A 416 22.65 50.53 -17.97
CA GLY A 416 23.59 50.53 -19.10
C GLY A 416 24.88 49.88 -18.59
N CYS A 417 25.40 48.84 -19.26
CA CYS A 417 26.78 48.35 -19.08
C CYS A 417 27.31 47.84 -20.44
N PRO A 418 28.56 48.16 -20.84
CA PRO A 418 29.07 47.96 -22.19
C PRO A 418 29.96 46.71 -22.38
N ASP A 419 30.17 46.40 -23.65
CA ASP A 419 30.82 45.26 -24.28
C ASP A 419 32.28 44.94 -23.88
N CYS A 420 32.65 43.66 -23.99
CA CYS A 420 33.78 43.24 -24.84
C CYS A 420 33.69 41.76 -25.26
N SER A 421 34.00 41.55 -26.53
CA SER A 421 33.79 40.41 -27.42
C SER A 421 34.95 39.41 -27.50
N THR A 422 34.66 38.15 -27.83
CA THR A 422 35.31 37.25 -28.84
C THR A 422 34.84 35.79 -28.55
N SER A 423 34.51 34.89 -29.47
CA SER A 423 34.45 34.85 -30.94
C SER A 423 33.83 33.50 -31.39
N TRP A 424 33.38 33.44 -32.67
CA TRP A 424 33.06 32.25 -33.50
C TRP A 424 31.64 31.61 -33.47
N GLN A 425 30.96 31.73 -34.62
CA GLN A 425 29.74 31.02 -35.07
C GLN A 425 30.09 29.84 -36.04
N PRO A 426 29.16 29.26 -36.85
CA PRO A 426 28.30 28.07 -36.64
C PRO A 426 28.58 26.98 -37.74
N PRO A 427 27.68 26.01 -38.08
CA PRO A 427 26.53 26.34 -38.94
C PRO A 427 25.21 25.56 -38.70
N CYS A 428 24.13 26.19 -39.16
CA CYS A 428 22.82 25.63 -39.51
C CYS A 428 22.91 24.44 -40.48
N TRP A 429 21.91 23.55 -40.50
CA TRP A 429 21.20 23.12 -41.74
C TRP A 429 19.77 22.63 -41.41
N THR A 430 18.81 23.47 -41.82
CA THR A 430 17.49 23.21 -42.45
C THR A 430 16.58 22.03 -42.11
N ALA A 431 15.30 22.43 -41.96
CA ALA A 431 14.07 21.66 -42.00
C ALA A 431 13.81 20.93 -43.33
N ALA A 432 13.06 19.82 -43.25
CA ALA A 432 12.23 19.34 -44.35
C ALA A 432 10.88 18.81 -43.81
N ARG A 433 9.81 19.54 -44.14
CA ARG A 433 8.42 19.07 -44.11
C ARG A 433 8.18 18.13 -45.29
N ARG A 434 7.46 17.02 -45.10
CA ARG A 434 6.60 16.31 -46.08
C ARG A 434 5.56 15.51 -45.27
N SER A 435 4.30 15.96 -45.21
CA SER A 435 3.17 15.73 -46.14
C SER A 435 2.53 14.35 -45.99
N SER A 436 1.36 14.36 -45.34
CA SER A 436 0.15 13.55 -45.55
C SER A 436 0.20 12.52 -46.69
N TRP A 437 -0.06 11.25 -46.36
CA TRP A 437 -1.18 10.42 -46.84
C TRP A 437 -1.51 9.38 -45.78
#